data_AF-A0A7U8C554-F1
#
_entry.id   AF-A0A7U8C554-F1
#
_cell.length_a   1.000
_cell.length_b   1.000
_cell.length_c   1.000
_cell.angle_alpha   90.00
_cell.angle_beta   90.00
_cell.angle_gamma   90.00
#
_symmetry.space_group_name_H-M   'P 1'
#
loop_
_entity.id
_entity.type
_entity.pdbx_description
1 polymer ?
#
loop_
_entity_poly.entity_id
_entity_poly.type
_entity_poly.pdbx_seq_one_letter_code
_entity_poly.pdbx_strand_id
1 'polypeptide(L)' 'MSQEDKHKTKRLANIIAVVFSAVIAALGVAGYQRTDDPLQLILFLGLAVLGYIIVIFLFKGINKILDTMDDSAK' A
#
# COMPACT_ATOMS: atom_id res chain seq x y z
N MET A 1 -22.92 -17.84 3.48
CA MET A 1 -21.89 -17.14 2.68
C MET A 1 -21.23 -16.10 3.57
N SER A 2 -19.93 -16.24 3.79
CA SER A 2 -19.13 -15.63 4.85
C SER A 2 -18.99 -14.10 4.74
N GLN A 3 -19.83 -13.33 5.44
CA GLN A 3 -19.64 -11.88 5.60
C GLN A 3 -18.33 -11.53 6.35
N GLU A 4 -17.70 -12.50 7.03
CA GLU A 4 -16.51 -12.30 7.86
C GLU A 4 -15.21 -12.12 7.05
N ASP A 5 -15.11 -12.72 5.86
CA ASP A 5 -13.86 -12.71 5.07
C ASP A 5 -13.58 -11.35 4.43
N LYS A 6 -14.62 -10.64 3.96
CA LYS A 6 -14.50 -9.29 3.37
C LYS A 6 -13.93 -8.26 4.36
N HIS A 7 -14.13 -8.49 5.66
CA HIS A 7 -13.61 -7.61 6.71
C HIS A 7 -12.12 -7.86 7.01
N LYS A 8 -11.65 -9.11 6.89
CA LYS A 8 -10.25 -9.49 7.12
C LYS A 8 -9.34 -9.01 5.99
N THR A 9 -9.80 -9.06 4.74
CA THR A 9 -9.03 -8.57 3.58
C THR A 9 -8.75 -7.06 3.66
N LYS A 10 -9.74 -6.26 4.10
CA LYS A 10 -9.55 -4.81 4.31
C LYS A 10 -8.55 -4.50 5.43
N ARG A 11 -8.57 -5.29 6.51
CA ARG A 11 -7.60 -5.16 7.61
C ARG A 11 -6.18 -5.52 7.16
N LEU A 12 -6.03 -6.61 6.42
CA LEU A 12 -4.74 -7.05 5.88
C LEU A 12 -4.17 -6.03 4.89
N ALA A 13 -5.03 -5.47 4.04
CA ALA A 13 -4.67 -4.38 3.14
C ALA A 13 -4.07 -3.19 3.87
N ASN A 14 -4.74 -2.77 4.95
CA ASN A 14 -4.30 -1.63 5.73
C ASN A 14 -2.97 -1.91 6.44
N ILE A 15 -2.80 -3.12 6.99
CA ILE A 15 -1.54 -3.53 7.63
C ILE A 15 -0.39 -3.54 6.60
N ILE A 16 -0.61 -4.13 5.42
CA ILE A 16 0.40 -4.19 4.37
C ILE A 16 0.74 -2.79 3.87
N ALA A 17 -0.25 -1.92 3.67
CA ALA A 17 -0.02 -0.53 3.26
C ALA A 17 0.81 0.25 4.29
N VAL A 18 0.53 0.08 5.58
CA VAL A 18 1.27 0.73 6.68
C VAL A 18 2.72 0.21 6.73
N VAL A 19 2.92 -1.11 6.67
CA VAL A 19 4.26 -1.71 6.71
C VAL A 19 5.08 -1.27 5.49
N PHE A 20 4.48 -1.29 4.30
CA PHE A 20 5.16 -0.88 3.07
C PHE A 20 5.55 0.60 3.08
N SER A 21 4.64 1.47 3.57
CA SER A 21 4.92 2.90 3.74
C SER A 21 6.05 3.14 4.75
N ALA A 22 6.06 2.42 5.87
CA ALA A 22 7.11 2.53 6.89
C ALA A 22 8.48 2.09 6.36
N VAL A 23 8.54 1.03 5.54
CA VAL A 23 9.79 0.58 4.90
C VAL A 23 10.33 1.64 3.94
N ILE A 24 9.49 2.22 3.07
CA ILE A 24 9.97 3.26 2.14
C ILE A 24 10.41 4.52 2.90
N ALA A 25 9.69 4.92 3.94
CA ALA A 25 10.08 6.05 4.79
C ALA A 25 11.45 5.81 5.45
N ALA A 26 11.68 4.61 6.01
CA ALA A 26 12.96 4.24 6.59
C ALA A 26 14.10 4.25 5.55
N LEU A 27 13.84 3.77 4.33
CA LEU A 27 14.81 3.82 3.23
C LEU A 27 15.13 5.27 2.83
N GLY A 28 14.14 6.16 2.80
CA GLY A 28 14.34 7.59 2.53
C GLY A 28 15.18 8.28 3.60
N VAL A 29 14.90 8.01 4.88
CA VAL A 29 15.68 8.54 6.01
C VAL A 29 17.12 8.02 5.97
N ALA A 30 17.32 6.71 5.73
CA ALA A 30 18.65 6.11 5.61
C ALA A 30 19.44 6.63 4.40
N GLY A 31 18.75 6.97 3.31
CA GLY A 31 19.35 7.61 2.13
C GLY A 31 19.81 9.04 2.43
N TYR A 32 18.97 9.84 3.10
CA TYR A 32 19.31 11.20 3.48
C TYR A 32 20.51 11.26 4.43
N GLN A 33 20.56 10.35 5.42
CA GLN A 33 21.71 10.25 6.34
C GLN A 33 23.04 9.92 5.65
N ARG A 34 23.03 9.39 4.43
CA ARG A 34 24.26 9.06 3.68
C ARG A 34 24.71 10.13 2.69
N THR A 35 23.78 10.92 2.16
CA THR A 35 24.08 11.87 1.08
C THR A 35 24.00 13.33 1.55
N ASP A 36 23.36 13.61 2.70
CA ASP A 36 23.02 14.95 3.20
C ASP A 36 22.24 15.84 2.20
N ASP A 37 21.73 15.24 1.12
CA ASP A 37 21.07 15.95 0.03
C ASP A 37 19.54 15.98 0.24
N PRO A 38 18.95 17.17 0.48
CA PRO A 38 17.51 17.32 0.68
C PRO A 38 16.69 16.97 -0.57
N LEU A 39 17.28 17.03 -1.77
CA LEU A 39 16.60 16.66 -3.03
C LEU A 39 16.32 15.15 -3.08
N GLN A 40 17.26 14.33 -2.59
CA GLN A 40 17.09 12.89 -2.48
C GLN A 40 15.99 12.53 -1.48
N LEU A 41 15.91 13.24 -0.35
CA LEU A 41 14.85 13.06 0.65
C LEU A 41 13.47 13.32 0.04
N ILE A 42 13.31 14.41 -0.72
CA ILE A 42 12.05 14.78 -1.38
C ILE A 42 11.65 13.75 -2.44
N LEU A 43 12.60 13.26 -3.24
CA LEU A 43 12.35 12.21 -4.24
C LEU A 43 11.88 10.90 -3.58
N PHE A 44 12.54 10.50 -2.49
CA PHE A 44 12.14 9.32 -1.73
C PHE A 44 10.77 9.49 -1.06
N LEU A 45 10.47 10.68 -0.54
CA LEU A 45 9.15 11.00 -0.01
C LEU A 45 8.08 10.92 -1.10
N GLY A 46 8.37 11.44 -2.30
CA GLY A 46 7.50 11.31 -3.47
C GLY A 46 7.26 9.85 -3.85
N LEU A 47 8.32 9.03 -3.88
CA LEU A 47 8.22 7.58 -4.10
C LEU A 47 7.43 6.85 -3.01
N ALA A 48 7.54 7.28 -1.75
CA ALA A 48 6.75 6.73 -0.64
C ALA A 48 5.25 6.98 -0.83
N VAL A 49 4.89 8.20 -1.20
CA VAL A 49 3.49 8.56 -1.51
C VAL A 49 2.98 7.79 -2.73
N LEU A 50 3.80 7.69 -3.78
CA LEU A 50 3.48 6.90 -4.98
C LEU A 50 3.26 5.42 -4.64
N GLY A 51 4.16 4.83 -3.84
CA GLY A 51 4.04 3.45 -3.36
C GLY A 51 2.76 3.22 -2.57
N TYR A 52 2.39 4.16 -1.68
CA TYR A 52 1.14 4.09 -0.92
C TYR A 52 -0.10 4.09 -1.84
N ILE A 53 -0.12 4.97 -2.85
CA ILE A 53 -1.20 5.03 -3.84
C ILE A 53 -1.31 3.72 -4.61
N ILE A 54 -0.19 3.16 -5.08
CA ILE A 54 -0.15 1.90 -5.82
C ILE A 54 -0.71 0.75 -4.96
N VAL A 55 -0.32 0.66 -3.69
CA VAL A 55 -0.81 -0.39 -2.79
C VAL A 55 -2.33 -0.27 -2.59
N ILE A 56 -2.85 0.94 -2.35
CA ILE A 56 -4.31 1.16 -2.27
C ILE A 56 -5.00 0.72 -3.55
N PHE A 57 -4.43 1.08 -4.71
CA PHE A 57 -5.01 0.75 -6.01
C PHE A 57 -5.02 -0.76 -6.26
N LEU A 58 -3.94 -1.47 -5.89
CA LEU A 58 -3.86 -2.92 -5.92
C LEU A 58 -4.96 -3.57 -5.08
N PHE A 59 -5.12 -3.13 -3.83
CA PHE A 59 -6.19 -3.66 -2.97
C PHE A 59 -7.58 -3.32 -3.47
N LYS A 60 -7.76 -2.15 -4.07
CA LYS A 60 -9.03 -1.77 -4.71
C LYS A 60 -9.31 -2.63 -5.95
N GLY A 61 -8.27 -2.96 -6.72
CA GLY A 61 -8.33 -3.87 -7.86
C GLY A 61 -8.68 -5.30 -7.43
N ILE A 62 -8.00 -5.85 -6.42
CA ILE A 62 -8.27 -7.18 -5.87
C ILE A 62 -9.71 -7.27 -5.34
N ASN A 63 -10.16 -6.28 -4.57
CA ASN A 63 -11.55 -6.24 -4.09
C ASN A 63 -12.56 -6.16 -5.23
N LYS A 64 -12.25 -5.41 -6.31
CA LYS A 64 -13.13 -5.31 -7.49
C LYS A 64 -13.22 -6.64 -8.23
N ILE A 65 -12.11 -7.37 -8.37
CA ILE A 65 -12.09 -8.70 -8.98
C ILE A 65 -12.90 -9.68 -8.12
N LEU A 66 -12.72 -9.64 -6.80
CA LEU A 66 -13.45 -10.49 -5.86
C LEU A 66 -14.96 -10.22 -5.91
N ASP A 67 -15.38 -8.94 -5.93
CA ASP A 67 -16.80 -8.56 -6.08
C ASP A 67 -17.39 -9.10 -7.39
N THR A 68 -16.65 -9.01 -8.51
CA THR A 68 -17.15 -9.53 -9.80
C THR A 68 -17.27 -11.05 -9.86
N MET A 69 -16.49 -11.78 -9.07
CA MET A 69 -16.60 -13.25 -8.98
C MET A 69 -17.76 -13.68 -8.08
N ASP A 70 -18.03 -12.93 -7.00
CA ASP A 70 -19.13 -13.20 -6.07
C ASP A 70 -20.50 -12.90 -6.70
N ASP A 71 -20.60 -11.83 -7.51
CA ASP A 71 -21.81 -11.53 -8.29
C ASP A 71 -22.08 -12.56 -9.40
N SER A 72 -21.04 -13.19 -9.94
CA SER A 72 -21.17 -14.21 -10.99
C SER A 72 -21.59 -15.58 -10.44
N ALA A 73 -21.59 -15.76 -9.11
CA ALA A 73 -22.03 -16.97 -8.43
C ALA A 73 -23.51 -16.93 -7.98
N LYS A 74 -24.22 -15.82 -8.26
CA LYS A 74 -25.65 -15.63 -7.97
C LYS A 74 -26.49 -15.75 -9.24
#